data_AF-A0A3T0Y5L2-F1
#
_entry.id   AF-A0A3T0Y5L2-F1
#
_cell.length_a   1.000
_cell.length_b   1.000
_cell.length_c   1.000
_cell.angle_alpha   90.00
_cell.angle_beta   90.00
_cell.angle_gamma   90.00
#
_symmetry.space_group_name_H-M   'P 1'
#
loop_
_entity.id
_entity.type
_entity.pdbx_description
1 polymer ?
#
loop_
_entity_poly.entity_id
_entity_poly.type
_entity_poly.pdbx_seq_one_letter_code
_entity_poly.pdbx_strand_id
1 'polypeptide(L)'
;MKTDEKTLARVYRMPFSAVYPHYVTKVERKGRTKAELHQVDTWLTGFDDNALERHLAQETPFEAFFADACLNPNAAMITGVVCGVRVEDIEDPVMQTIRYLDKLVDELARGKRIEKILRS
;
A
#
# COMPACT_ATOMS: atom_id res chain seq x y z
N MET A 1 11.68 -14.02 0.41
CA MET A 1 11.79 -14.17 1.89
C MET A 1 10.46 -14.72 2.41
N LYS A 2 10.48 -15.81 3.18
CA LYS A 2 9.25 -16.37 3.77
C LYS A 2 8.89 -15.63 5.06
N THR A 3 7.73 -14.99 5.09
CA THR A 3 7.15 -14.44 6.33
C THR A 3 6.53 -15.58 7.12
N ASP A 4 6.66 -15.57 8.45
CA ASP A 4 6.05 -16.61 9.27
C ASP A 4 4.52 -16.58 9.19
N GLU A 5 3.89 -17.76 9.18
CA GLU A 5 2.45 -17.92 8.96
C GLU A 5 1.59 -17.17 9.99
N LYS A 6 2.05 -17.09 11.25
CA LYS A 6 1.32 -16.38 12.31
C LYS A 6 1.31 -14.88 12.07
N THR A 7 2.43 -14.31 11.62
CA THR A 7 2.51 -12.90 11.23
C THR A 7 1.65 -12.63 10.01
N LEU A 8 1.67 -13.48 8.99
CA LEU A 8 0.82 -13.35 7.81
C LEU A 8 -0.67 -13.34 8.17
N ALA A 9 -1.12 -14.33 8.96
CA ALA A 9 -2.51 -14.40 9.41
C ALA A 9 -2.97 -13.16 10.18
N ARG A 10 -2.07 -12.56 10.98
CA ARG A 10 -2.37 -11.30 11.69
C ARG A 10 -2.46 -10.11 10.74
N VAL A 11 -1.55 -10.03 9.77
CA VAL A 11 -1.53 -8.93 8.78
C VAL A 11 -2.77 -8.99 7.90
N TYR A 12 -3.19 -10.17 7.45
CA TYR A 12 -4.34 -10.33 6.56
C TYR A 12 -5.64 -9.84 7.19
N ARG A 13 -5.83 -10.12 8.48
CA ARG A 13 -7.01 -9.74 9.25
C ARG A 13 -6.97 -8.31 9.77
N MET A 14 -5.85 -7.61 9.60
CA MET A 14 -5.73 -6.23 10.08
C MET A 14 -6.61 -5.33 9.21
N PRO A 15 -7.49 -4.52 9.81
CA PRO A 15 -8.27 -3.54 9.08
C PRO A 15 -7.37 -2.53 8.39
N PHE A 16 -7.65 -2.21 7.12
CA PHE A 16 -6.97 -1.14 6.39
C PHE A 16 -7.06 0.19 7.15
N SER A 17 -8.22 0.48 7.75
CA SER A 17 -8.48 1.65 8.60
C SER A 17 -7.58 1.76 9.83
N ALA A 18 -7.06 0.65 10.35
CA ALA A 18 -6.13 0.67 11.47
C ALA A 18 -4.72 1.14 11.06
N VAL A 19 -4.35 0.96 9.79
CA VAL A 19 -3.02 1.31 9.28
C VAL A 19 -3.02 2.65 8.56
N TYR A 20 -4.11 2.97 7.84
CA TYR A 20 -4.20 4.14 6.98
C TYR A 20 -3.86 5.49 7.66
N PRO A 21 -4.30 5.78 8.90
CA PRO A 21 -3.91 7.01 9.61
C PRO A 21 -2.40 7.15 9.81
N HIS A 22 -1.68 6.03 9.91
CA HIS A 22 -0.22 6.03 10.02
C HIS A 22 0.44 6.37 8.69
N TYR A 23 -0.13 5.98 7.55
CA TYR A 23 0.33 6.43 6.23
C TYR A 23 0.13 7.92 6.05
N VAL A 24 -1.07 8.44 6.35
CA VAL A 24 -1.38 9.88 6.30
C VAL A 24 -0.38 10.65 7.16
N THR A 25 -0.23 10.26 8.43
CA THR A 25 0.72 10.91 9.36
C THR A 25 2.15 10.85 8.83
N LYS A 26 2.59 9.73 8.25
CA LYS A 26 3.95 9.55 7.71
C LYS A 26 4.21 10.53 6.57
N VAL A 27 3.28 10.67 5.63
CA VAL A 27 3.46 11.53 4.46
C VAL A 27 3.36 13.02 4.84
N GLU A 28 2.42 13.39 5.71
CA GLU A 28 2.24 14.77 6.19
C GLU A 28 3.47 15.26 6.97
N ARG A 29 4.04 14.42 7.84
CA ARG A 29 5.32 14.71 8.53
C ARG A 29 6.49 14.97 7.59
N LYS A 30 6.37 14.61 6.32
CA LYS A 30 7.38 14.80 5.27
C LYS A 30 6.98 15.87 4.26
N GLY A 31 5.98 16.70 4.58
CA GLY A 31 5.53 17.81 3.74
C GLY A 31 4.74 17.37 2.51
N ARG A 32 4.24 16.13 2.52
CA ARG A 32 3.34 15.59 1.48
C ARG A 32 1.89 15.69 1.93
N THR A 33 0.97 15.48 1.01
CA THR A 33 -0.47 15.66 1.25
C THR A 33 -1.20 14.32 1.26
N LYS A 34 -2.35 14.29 1.96
CA LYS A 34 -3.30 13.17 1.87
C LYS A 34 -3.77 12.94 0.42
N ALA A 35 -3.91 14.00 -0.38
CA ALA A 35 -4.28 13.88 -1.79
C ALA A 35 -3.23 13.14 -2.64
N GLU A 36 -1.94 13.36 -2.39
CA GLU A 36 -0.87 12.58 -3.04
C GLU A 36 -0.90 11.11 -2.60
N LEU A 37 -1.23 10.83 -1.34
CA LEU A 37 -1.42 9.46 -0.85
C LEU A 37 -2.59 8.79 -1.56
N HIS A 38 -3.74 9.47 -1.70
CA HIS A 38 -4.89 8.95 -2.45
C HIS A 38 -4.54 8.63 -3.90
N GLN A 39 -3.72 9.45 -4.56
CA GLN A 39 -3.25 9.17 -5.93
C GLN A 39 -2.41 7.88 -5.98
N VAL A 40 -1.57 7.64 -4.97
CA VAL A 40 -0.80 6.40 -4.84
C VAL A 40 -1.72 5.20 -4.64
N ASP A 41 -2.69 5.31 -3.74
CA ASP A 41 -3.64 4.23 -3.44
C ASP A 41 -4.51 3.90 -4.65
N THR A 42 -5.06 4.94 -5.30
CA THR A 42 -5.86 4.83 -6.54
C THR A 42 -5.03 4.19 -7.64
N TRP A 43 -3.80 4.67 -7.85
CA TRP A 43 -2.94 4.12 -8.88
C TRP A 43 -2.61 2.66 -8.64
N LEU A 44 -2.39 2.23 -7.39
CA LEU A 44 -2.06 0.84 -7.08
C LEU A 44 -3.28 -0.09 -7.21
N THR A 45 -4.42 0.33 -6.67
CA THR A 45 -5.59 -0.55 -6.40
C THR A 45 -6.72 -0.41 -7.40
N GLY A 46 -6.75 0.69 -8.16
CA GLY A 46 -7.88 1.06 -9.03
C GLY A 46 -9.08 1.63 -8.28
N PHE A 47 -9.01 1.78 -6.95
CA PHE A 47 -10.09 2.38 -6.16
C PHE A 47 -10.13 3.89 -6.30
N ASP A 48 -11.34 4.44 -6.45
CA ASP A 48 -11.56 5.88 -6.33
C ASP A 48 -11.68 6.29 -4.85
N ASP A 49 -11.78 7.60 -4.60
CA ASP A 49 -11.91 8.14 -3.24
C ASP A 49 -13.11 7.53 -2.48
N ASN A 50 -14.23 7.30 -3.16
CA ASN A 50 -15.42 6.69 -2.54
C ASN A 50 -15.18 5.24 -2.12
N ALA A 51 -14.52 4.46 -2.97
CA ALA A 51 -14.16 3.08 -2.66
C ALA A 51 -13.16 3.02 -1.49
N LEU A 52 -12.14 3.88 -1.48
CA LEU A 52 -11.19 3.99 -0.37
C LEU A 52 -11.91 4.36 0.95
N GLU A 53 -12.77 5.37 0.92
CA GLU A 53 -13.57 5.78 2.09
C GLU A 53 -14.49 4.66 2.60
N ARG A 54 -15.12 3.90 1.68
CA ARG A 54 -15.93 2.74 2.04
C ARG A 54 -15.11 1.67 2.75
N HIS A 55 -13.93 1.32 2.24
CA HIS A 55 -13.06 0.33 2.88
C HIS A 55 -12.56 0.79 4.25
N LEU A 56 -12.29 2.09 4.42
CA LEU A 56 -11.93 2.68 5.71
C LEU A 56 -13.11 2.61 6.70
N ALA A 57 -14.32 2.95 6.27
CA ALA A 57 -15.51 2.94 7.12
C ALA A 57 -15.96 1.52 7.49
N GLN A 58 -15.78 0.55 6.61
CA GLN A 58 -16.15 -0.86 6.83
C GLN A 58 -15.08 -1.66 7.58
N GLU A 59 -13.96 -1.03 7.94
CA GLU A 59 -12.81 -1.71 8.55
C GLU A 59 -12.35 -2.94 7.74
N THR A 60 -12.37 -2.83 6.40
CA THR A 60 -12.07 -3.95 5.52
C THR A 60 -10.67 -4.50 5.83
N PRO A 61 -10.52 -5.82 6.08
CA PRO A 61 -9.21 -6.42 6.31
C PRO A 61 -8.36 -6.38 5.03
N PHE A 62 -7.04 -6.28 5.16
CA PHE A 62 -6.14 -6.18 4.00
C PHE A 62 -6.32 -7.27 2.95
N GLU A 63 -6.61 -8.50 3.38
CA GLU A 63 -6.90 -9.61 2.46
C GLU A 63 -8.08 -9.30 1.55
N ALA A 64 -9.21 -8.85 2.12
CA ALA A 64 -10.40 -8.49 1.35
C ALA A 64 -10.18 -7.20 0.54
N PHE A 65 -9.49 -6.21 1.11
CA PHE A 65 -9.15 -4.96 0.41
C PHE A 65 -8.39 -5.22 -0.88
N PHE A 66 -7.36 -6.08 -0.84
CA PHE A 66 -6.59 -6.42 -2.04
C PHE A 66 -7.27 -7.46 -2.94
N ALA A 67 -8.17 -8.29 -2.40
CA ALA A 67 -9.00 -9.16 -3.22
C ALA A 67 -10.01 -8.39 -4.09
N ASP A 68 -10.53 -7.27 -3.57
CA ASP A 68 -11.46 -6.38 -4.30
C ASP A 68 -10.73 -5.43 -5.28
N ALA A 69 -9.41 -5.30 -5.17
CA ALA A 69 -8.61 -4.36 -5.96
C ALA A 69 -8.32 -4.88 -7.37
N CYS A 70 -8.38 -3.99 -8.36
CA CYS A 70 -7.83 -4.24 -9.69
C CYS A 70 -6.43 -3.64 -9.75
N LEU A 71 -5.42 -4.45 -9.40
CA LEU A 71 -4.05 -3.97 -9.35
C LEU A 71 -3.58 -3.43 -10.70
N ASN A 72 -2.90 -2.30 -10.66
CA ASN A 72 -2.33 -1.71 -11.86
C ASN A 72 -1.32 -2.65 -12.52
N PRO A 73 -1.34 -2.81 -13.86
CA PRO A 73 -0.39 -3.66 -14.58
C PRO A 73 1.08 -3.32 -14.30
N ASN A 74 1.37 -2.05 -14.00
CA ASN A 74 2.71 -1.57 -13.67
C ASN A 74 3.11 -1.81 -12.20
N ALA A 75 2.26 -2.41 -11.37
CA ALA A 75 2.59 -2.76 -9.98
C ALA A 75 3.78 -3.73 -9.89
N ALA A 76 3.96 -4.62 -10.87
CA ALA A 76 5.11 -5.52 -10.95
C ALA A 76 6.46 -4.79 -11.10
N MET A 77 6.46 -3.51 -11.50
CA MET A 77 7.65 -2.68 -11.59
C MET A 77 8.04 -2.06 -10.23
N ILE A 78 7.28 -2.30 -9.17
CA ILE A 78 7.62 -1.87 -7.81
C ILE A 78 8.72 -2.78 -7.27
N THR A 79 9.94 -2.27 -7.18
CA THR A 79 11.12 -3.03 -6.73
C THR A 79 11.90 -2.31 -5.65
N GLY A 80 12.81 -3.04 -5.00
CA GLY A 80 13.71 -2.56 -3.99
C GLY A 80 13.26 -2.91 -2.58
N VAL A 81 13.86 -2.23 -1.59
CA VAL A 81 13.69 -2.58 -0.18
C VAL A 81 12.71 -1.63 0.52
N VAL A 82 11.82 -2.18 1.35
CA VAL A 82 10.96 -1.48 2.31
C VAL A 82 10.73 -2.37 3.53
N CYS A 83 10.59 -1.79 4.73
CA CYS A 83 10.39 -2.55 5.97
C CYS A 83 11.41 -3.70 6.18
N GLY A 84 12.66 -3.52 5.72
CA GLY A 84 13.73 -4.51 5.82
C GLY A 84 13.67 -5.68 4.81
N VAL A 85 12.72 -5.67 3.87
CA VAL A 85 12.52 -6.77 2.90
C VAL A 85 12.58 -6.27 1.47
N ARG A 86 13.06 -7.11 0.54
CA ARG A 86 13.02 -6.85 -0.91
C ARG A 86 11.66 -7.27 -1.45
N VAL A 87 10.92 -6.35 -2.07
CA VAL A 87 9.49 -6.57 -2.39
C VAL A 87 9.27 -7.56 -3.52
N GLU A 88 10.15 -7.53 -4.53
CA GLU A 88 10.16 -8.46 -5.65
C GLU A 88 10.48 -9.92 -5.26
N ASP A 89 11.05 -10.14 -4.07
CA ASP A 89 11.39 -11.47 -3.54
C ASP A 89 10.32 -12.05 -2.61
N ILE A 90 9.17 -11.37 -2.44
CA ILE A 90 8.08 -11.83 -1.58
C ILE A 90 7.25 -12.87 -2.33
N GLU A 91 7.15 -14.07 -1.78
CA GLU A 91 6.44 -15.20 -2.39
C GLU A 91 4.92 -15.12 -2.17
N ASP A 92 4.49 -14.58 -1.02
CA ASP A 92 3.07 -14.48 -0.72
C ASP A 92 2.43 -13.28 -1.44
N PRO A 93 1.39 -13.48 -2.26
CA PRO A 93 0.81 -12.41 -3.08
C PRO A 93 0.21 -11.26 -2.26
N VAL A 94 -0.53 -11.56 -1.18
CA VAL A 94 -1.18 -10.52 -0.36
C VAL A 94 -0.13 -9.72 0.42
N MET A 95 0.88 -10.41 0.95
CA MET A 95 2.00 -9.74 1.60
C MET A 95 2.80 -8.87 0.62
N GLN A 96 2.95 -9.33 -0.62
CA GLN A 96 3.62 -8.56 -1.67
C GLN A 96 2.83 -7.29 -2.01
N THR A 97 1.51 -7.35 -2.15
CA THR A 97 0.69 -6.17 -2.45
C THR A 97 0.67 -5.16 -1.31
N ILE A 98 0.66 -5.62 -0.05
CA ILE A 98 0.83 -4.76 1.12
C ILE A 98 2.20 -4.07 1.07
N ARG A 99 3.26 -4.80 0.72
CA ARG A 99 4.61 -4.24 0.63
C ARG A 99 4.81 -3.35 -0.59
N TYR A 100 4.06 -3.55 -1.67
CA TYR A 100 3.94 -2.60 -2.76
C TYR A 100 3.39 -1.27 -2.24
N LEU A 101 2.26 -1.29 -1.51
CA LEU A 101 1.71 -0.07 -0.92
C LEU A 101 2.71 0.62 0.01
N ASP A 102 3.31 -0.11 0.95
CA ASP A 102 4.34 0.44 1.85
C ASP A 102 5.49 1.09 1.08
N LYS A 103 5.92 0.46 -0.03
CA LYS A 103 7.00 0.96 -0.87
C LYS A 103 6.63 2.30 -1.50
N LEU A 104 5.43 2.43 -2.06
CA LEU A 104 4.96 3.67 -2.68
C LEU A 104 4.83 4.79 -1.65
N VAL A 105 4.26 4.50 -0.49
CA VAL A 105 4.16 5.47 0.63
C VAL A 105 5.55 5.88 1.12
N ASP A 106 6.51 4.95 1.19
CA ASP A 106 7.89 5.26 1.54
C ASP A 106 8.58 6.15 0.49
N GLU A 107 8.35 5.89 -0.79
CA GLU A 107 8.85 6.73 -1.88
C GLU A 107 8.28 8.16 -1.84
N LEU A 108 6.97 8.28 -1.57
CA LEU A 108 6.30 9.57 -1.37
C LEU A 108 6.89 10.31 -0.17
N ALA A 109 7.02 9.64 0.97
CA ALA A 109 7.60 10.19 2.20
C ALA A 109 9.09 10.57 2.07
N ARG A 110 9.83 9.94 1.15
CA ARG A 110 11.22 10.32 0.81
C ARG A 110 11.31 11.49 -0.18
N GLY A 111 10.17 12.04 -0.57
CA GLY A 111 10.14 13.21 -1.45
C GLY A 111 10.28 12.88 -2.94
N LYS A 112 10.08 11.63 -3.37
CA LYS A 112 9.99 11.35 -4.81
C LYS A 112 8.79 12.09 -5.41
N ARG A 113 8.94 12.52 -6.66
CA ARG A 113 7.85 13.15 -7.43
C ARG A 113 6.77 12.11 -7.75
N ILE A 114 5.50 12.52 -7.71
CA ILE A 114 4.36 11.61 -7.88
C ILE A 114 4.43 10.86 -9.22
N GLU A 115 4.79 11.53 -10.32
CA GLU A 115 4.90 10.92 -11.64
C GLU A 115 5.94 9.79 -11.67
N LYS A 116 7.02 9.93 -10.89
CA LYS A 116 8.03 8.87 -10.74
C LYS A 116 7.55 7.72 -9.85
N ILE A 117 6.70 7.99 -8.88
CA ILE A 117 6.09 6.97 -8.02
C ILE A 117 5.04 6.18 -8.78
N LEU A 118 4.26 6.82 -9.66
CA LEU A 118 3.23 6.18 -10.46
C LEU A 118 3.77 5.44 -11.69
N ARG A 119 5.09 5.49 -11.93
CA ARG A 119 5.75 4.75 -13.04
C ARG A 119 5.07 5.03 -14.38
N SER A 120 4.71 6.30 -14.59
CA SER A 120 3.96 6.85 -15.72
C SER A 120 4.62 8.10 -16.25
#